data_AF-A0A9E1KLW7-F1
#
_entry.id   AF-A0A9E1KLW7-F1
#
_cell.length_a   1.000
_cell.length_b   1.000
_cell.length_c   1.000
_cell.angle_alpha   90.00
_cell.angle_beta   90.00
_cell.angle_gamma   90.00
#
_symmetry.space_group_name_H-M   'P 1'
#
loop_
_entity.id
_entity.type
_entity.pdbx_description
1 polymer ?
#
loop_
_entity_poly.entity_id
_entity_poly.type
_entity_poly.pdbx_seq_one_letter_code
_entity_poly.pdbx_strand_id
1 'polypeptide(L)'
;CFDPWLARWRARLALEPMATGECQALMYSVNPVYIPRNHLVEEAIKATITDRDYAPFHQLVETLASPFTYNPQRERYAAPPKPEQVVNETFCGT
;
A
#
# COMPACT_ATOMS: atom_id res chain seq x y z
N CYS A 1 0.36 21.57 13.21
CA CYS A 1 1.01 20.66 14.17
C CYS A 1 0.20 19.37 14.25
N PHE A 2 0.84 18.20 14.15
CA PHE A 2 0.20 16.89 14.18
C PHE A 2 -0.27 16.50 15.60
N ASP A 3 0.48 16.91 16.63
CA ASP A 3 0.26 16.44 18.01
C ASP A 3 -1.12 16.78 18.60
N PRO A 4 -1.68 17.99 18.42
CA PRO A 4 -3.02 18.30 18.93
C PRO A 4 -4.11 17.43 18.30
N TRP A 5 -3.97 17.09 17.02
CA TRP A 5 -4.90 16.19 16.34
C TRP A 5 -4.76 14.76 16.87
N LEU A 6 -3.51 14.28 17.03
CA LEU A 6 -3.24 12.94 17.56
C LEU A 6 -3.80 12.76 18.98
N ALA A 7 -3.69 13.78 19.84
CA ALA A 7 -4.26 13.76 21.18
C ALA A 7 -5.79 13.62 21.15
N ARG A 8 -6.49 14.38 20.30
CA ARG A 8 -7.95 14.27 20.14
C ARG A 8 -8.37 12.91 19.60
N TRP A 9 -7.62 12.38 18.63
CA TRP A 9 -7.89 11.06 18.05
C TRP A 9 -7.73 9.94 19.09
N ARG A 10 -6.68 9.97 19.92
CA ARG A 10 -6.49 9.00 21.01
C ARG A 10 -7.58 9.09 22.08
N ALA A 11 -7.99 10.32 22.45
CA ALA A 11 -9.08 10.52 23.40
C ALA A 11 -10.41 9.95 22.85
N ARG A 12 -10.68 10.12 21.56
CA ARG A 12 -11.85 9.52 20.90
C ARG A 12 -11.76 7.99 20.87
N LEU A 13 -10.59 7.42 20.58
CA LEU A 13 -10.38 5.97 20.54
C LEU A 13 -10.61 5.33 21.93
N ALA A 14 -10.24 6.01 23.01
CA ALA A 14 -10.48 5.53 24.39
C ALA A 14 -11.96 5.43 24.78
N LEU A 15 -12.86 6.03 23.99
CA LEU A 15 -14.31 5.89 24.18
C LEU A 15 -14.89 4.64 23.50
N GLU A 16 -14.11 3.94 22.67
CA GLU A 16 -14.55 2.69 22.06
C GLU A 16 -14.58 1.57 23.10
N PRO A 17 -15.59 0.68 23.07
CA PRO A 17 -15.71 -0.44 23.99
C PRO A 17 -14.71 -1.57 23.71
N MET A 18 -14.00 -1.48 22.58
CA MET A 18 -13.11 -2.50 22.05
C MET A 18 -11.69 -2.35 22.61
N ALA A 19 -11.02 -3.48 22.91
CA ALA A 19 -9.63 -3.42 23.36
C ALA A 19 -8.71 -2.90 22.25
N THR A 20 -7.62 -2.23 22.60
CA THR A 20 -6.69 -1.64 21.62
C THR A 20 -6.18 -2.66 20.59
N GLY A 21 -5.91 -3.90 21.03
CA GLY A 21 -5.46 -4.97 20.13
C GLY A 21 -6.53 -5.41 19.11
N GLU A 22 -7.80 -5.40 19.50
CA GLU A 22 -8.92 -5.70 18.61
C GLU A 22 -9.13 -4.55 17.60
N CYS A 23 -9.02 -3.30 18.04
CA CYS A 23 -9.05 -2.15 17.12
C CYS A 23 -7.92 -2.23 16.09
N GLN A 24 -6.70 -2.59 16.52
CA GLN A 24 -5.56 -2.75 15.64
C GLN A 24 -5.77 -3.90 14.63
N ALA A 25 -6.30 -5.04 15.07
CA ALA A 25 -6.62 -6.15 14.18
C ALA A 25 -7.66 -5.76 13.12
N LEU A 26 -8.70 -5.01 13.52
CA LEU A 26 -9.70 -4.46 12.60
C LEU A 26 -9.08 -3.47 11.61
N MET A 27 -8.17 -2.60 12.08
CA MET A 27 -7.44 -1.70 11.20
C MET A 27 -6.62 -2.46 10.15
N TYR A 28 -5.95 -3.56 10.52
CA TYR A 28 -5.21 -4.36 9.55
C TYR A 28 -6.09 -5.13 8.58
N SER A 29 -7.32 -5.52 8.96
CA SER A 29 -8.23 -6.21 8.05
C SER A 29 -8.85 -5.30 6.97
N VAL A 30 -8.82 -3.98 7.16
CA VAL A 30 -9.46 -3.02 6.23
C VAL A 30 -8.48 -2.04 5.58
N ASN A 31 -7.30 -1.80 6.18
CA ASN A 31 -6.29 -0.92 5.61
C ASN A 31 -5.22 -1.76 4.91
N PRO A 32 -5.16 -1.76 3.57
CA PRO A 32 -4.20 -2.57 2.84
C PRO A 32 -2.78 -2.04 3.04
N VAL A 33 -1.83 -2.96 3.21
CA VAL A 33 -0.39 -2.68 3.20
C VAL A 33 0.18 -2.63 1.77
N TYR A 34 -0.46 -3.32 0.82
CA TYR A 34 -0.11 -3.27 -0.60
C TYR A 34 -1.22 -2.64 -1.44
N ILE A 35 -0.86 -1.67 -2.26
CA ILE A 35 -1.74 -1.04 -3.25
C ILE A 35 -1.03 -0.98 -4.61
N PRO A 36 -1.75 -0.95 -5.74
CA PRO A 36 -1.15 -0.85 -7.07
C PRO A 36 -0.60 0.57 -7.30
N ARG A 37 0.49 0.92 -6.64
CA ARG A 37 1.14 2.24 -6.79
C ARG A 37 1.59 2.42 -8.24
N ASN A 38 1.38 3.62 -8.79
CA ASN A 38 1.65 3.90 -10.21
C ASN A 38 3.05 3.51 -10.67
N HIS A 39 4.08 3.72 -9.85
CA HIS A 39 5.45 3.37 -10.21
C HIS A 39 5.69 1.85 -10.36
N LEU A 40 4.96 1.02 -9.60
CA LEU A 40 5.02 -0.45 -9.71
C LEU A 40 4.28 -0.94 -10.95
N VAL A 41 3.16 -0.28 -11.28
CA VAL A 41 2.40 -0.55 -12.51
C VAL A 41 3.23 -0.16 -13.74
N GLU A 42 3.85 1.01 -13.72
CA GLU A 42 4.73 1.51 -14.77
C GLU A 42 5.96 0.60 -14.97
N GLU A 43 6.56 0.10 -13.90
CA GLU A 43 7.66 -0.88 -13.96
C GLU A 43 7.22 -2.16 -14.69
N ALA A 44 6.05 -2.70 -14.35
CA ALA A 44 5.53 -3.91 -14.98
C ALA A 44 5.22 -3.71 -16.47
N ILE A 45 4.67 -2.55 -16.84
CA ILE A 45 4.41 -2.17 -18.24
C ILE A 45 5.73 -2.06 -19.01
N LYS A 46 6.72 -1.34 -18.47
CA LYS A 46 8.02 -1.13 -19.11
C LYS A 46 8.79 -2.43 -19.35
N ALA A 47 8.83 -3.32 -18.35
CA ALA A 47 9.50 -4.62 -18.46
C ALA A 47 8.87 -5.48 -19.57
N THR A 48 7.53 -5.46 -19.66
CA THR A 48 6.80 -6.19 -20.70
C THR A 48 7.06 -5.63 -22.09
N ILE A 49 7.05 -4.30 -22.26
CA ILE A 49 7.24 -3.65 -23.56
C ILE A 49 8.69 -3.78 -24.04
N THR A 50 9.66 -3.59 -23.14
CA THR A 50 11.08 -3.51 -23.49
C THR A 50 11.69 -4.89 -23.68
N ASP A 51 11.42 -5.80 -22.75
CA ASP A 51 12.15 -7.07 -22.64
C ASP A 51 11.24 -8.30 -22.76
N ARG A 52 9.92 -8.10 -22.94
CA ARG A 52 8.88 -9.15 -22.84
C ARG A 52 8.92 -9.90 -21.51
N ASP A 53 9.38 -9.23 -20.45
CA ASP A 53 9.43 -9.79 -19.11
C ASP A 53 8.11 -9.50 -18.37
N TYR A 54 7.36 -10.56 -18.09
CA TYR A 54 6.11 -10.53 -17.35
C TYR A 54 6.28 -10.81 -15.85
N ALA A 55 7.50 -11.12 -15.38
CA ALA A 55 7.74 -11.42 -13.98
C ALA A 55 7.32 -10.29 -13.02
N PRO A 56 7.60 -9.00 -13.29
CA PRO A 56 7.16 -7.91 -12.41
C PRO A 56 5.64 -7.79 -12.32
N PHE A 57 4.93 -8.04 -13.44
CA PHE A 57 3.46 -8.09 -13.47
C PHE A 57 2.92 -9.21 -12.58
N HIS A 58 3.40 -10.44 -12.75
CA HIS A 58 2.93 -11.58 -11.95
C HIS A 58 3.23 -11.39 -10.46
N GLN A 59 4.42 -10.90 -10.11
CA GLN A 59 4.78 -10.63 -8.72
C GLN A 59 3.90 -9.54 -8.10
N LEU A 60 3.54 -8.49 -8.85
CA LEU A 60 2.63 -7.46 -8.39
C LEU A 60 1.22 -8.03 -8.16
N VAL A 61 0.70 -8.81 -9.10
CA VAL A 61 -0.63 -9.45 -8.98
C VAL A 61 -0.69 -10.40 -7.78
N GLU A 62 0.32 -11.25 -7.61
CA GLU A 62 0.43 -12.16 -6.45
C GLU A 62 0.44 -11.39 -5.13
N THR A 63 1.16 -10.29 -5.06
CA THR A 63 1.23 -9.46 -3.85
C THR A 63 -0.12 -8.80 -3.55
N LEU A 64 -0.81 -8.32 -4.58
CA LEU A 64 -2.13 -7.69 -4.45
C LEU A 64 -3.25 -8.70 -4.15
N ALA A 65 -3.01 -10.00 -4.29
CA ALA A 65 -3.97 -11.04 -3.91
C ALA A 65 -4.15 -11.18 -2.39
N SER A 66 -3.23 -10.63 -1.58
CA SER A 66 -3.31 -10.60 -0.12
C SER A 66 -2.90 -9.23 0.41
N PRO A 67 -3.65 -8.15 0.07
CA PRO A 67 -3.18 -6.78 0.23
C PRO A 67 -3.19 -6.32 1.69
N PHE A 68 -3.84 -7.05 2.60
CA PHE A 68 -3.96 -6.76 4.02
C PHE A 68 -2.91 -7.47 4.89
N THR A 69 -2.19 -8.44 4.32
CA THR A 69 -1.24 -9.28 5.05
C THR A 69 0.18 -8.86 4.74
N TYR A 70 0.90 -8.32 5.72
CA TYR A 70 2.31 -7.97 5.55
C TYR A 70 3.17 -9.22 5.33
N ASN A 71 4.12 -9.11 4.41
CA ASN A 71 5.05 -10.15 4.01
C ASN A 71 6.43 -9.50 3.85
N PRO A 72 7.41 -9.79 4.72
CA PRO A 72 8.75 -9.19 4.66
C PRO A 72 9.43 -9.36 3.29
N GLN A 73 9.18 -10.47 2.59
CA GLN A 73 9.73 -10.74 1.26
C GLN A 73 9.12 -9.84 0.16
N ARG A 74 8.04 -9.12 0.46
CA ARG A 74 7.33 -8.19 -0.43
C ARG A 74 7.39 -6.74 0.06
N GLU A 75 8.30 -6.41 0.98
CA GLU A 75 8.45 -5.06 1.55
C GLU A 75 8.52 -3.95 0.49
N ARG A 76 9.21 -4.21 -0.64
CA ARG A 76 9.31 -3.25 -1.78
C ARG A 76 7.96 -2.76 -2.30
N TYR A 77 6.90 -3.57 -2.19
CA TYR A 77 5.56 -3.23 -2.69
C TYR A 77 4.77 -2.35 -1.71
N ALA A 78 5.19 -2.28 -0.44
CA ALA A 78 4.59 -1.39 0.56
C ALA A 78 5.23 0.01 0.54
N ALA A 79 6.50 0.08 0.13
CA ALA A 79 7.29 1.30 0.12
C ALA A 79 6.68 2.41 -0.78
N PRO A 80 6.85 3.69 -0.41
CA PRO A 80 6.53 4.80 -1.30
C PRO A 80 7.48 4.82 -2.52
N PRO A 81 7.08 5.46 -3.63
CA PRO A 81 8.00 5.70 -4.74
C PRO A 81 9.22 6.50 -4.27
N LYS A 82 10.40 6.17 -4.80
CA LYS A 82 11.54 7.09 -4.76
C LYS A 82 11.26 8.32 -5.64
N PRO A 83 11.96 9.46 -5.42
CA PRO A 83 11.78 10.66 -6.23
C PRO A 83 11.85 10.41 -7.75
N GLU A 84 12.78 9.58 -8.20
CA GLU A 84 12.97 9.21 -9.60
C GLU A 84 11.91 8.24 -10.16
N GLN A 85 11.10 7.63 -9.29
CA GLN A 85 10.04 6.70 -9.65
C GLN A 85 8.66 7.37 -9.71
N VAL A 86 8.56 8.65 -9.35
CA VAL A 86 7.29 9.36 -9.35
C VAL A 86 6.76 9.48 -10.78
N VAL A 87 5.62 8.83 -11.01
CA VAL A 87 4.87 8.91 -12.26
C VAL A 87 3.96 10.13 -12.18
N ASN A 88 4.27 11.17 -12.98
CA ASN A 88 3.53 12.43 -12.98
C ASN A 88 2.25 12.39 -13.83
N GLU A 89 2.19 11.48 -14.79
CA GLU A 89 1.07 11.32 -15.72
C GLU A 89 0.39 9.97 -15.48
N THR A 90 -0.87 10.01 -15.07
CA THR A 90 -1.66 8.79 -14.84
C THR A 90 -2.77 8.71 -15.86
N PHE A 91 -2.77 7.67 -16.69
CA PHE A 91 -3.85 7.41 -17.65
C PHE A 91 -4.98 6.58 -17.02
N CYS A 92 -5.20 6.73 -15.71
CA CYS A 92 -6.34 6.15 -15.00
C CYS A 92 -7.60 6.97 -15.31
N GLY A 93 -7.98 7.03 -16.58
CA GLY A 93 -9.26 7.56 -17.03
C GLY A 93 -10.33 6.48 -17.01
N THR A 94 -11.06 6.39 -15.90
CA THR A 94 -12.42 5.84 -15.82
C THR A 94 -13.20 6.64 -14.79
#